data_AF-A0A0W0VMA8-F1
#
_entry.id   AF-A0A0W0VMA8-F1
#
_cell.length_a   1.000
_cell.length_b   1.000
_cell.length_c   1.000
_cell.angle_alpha   90.00
_cell.angle_beta   90.00
_cell.angle_gamma   90.00
#
_symmetry.space_group_name_H-M   'P 1'
#
loop_
_entity.id
_entity.type
_entity.pdbx_description
1 polymer ?
#
loop_
_entity_poly.entity_id
_entity_poly.type
_entity_poly.pdbx_seq_one_letter_code
_entity_poly.pdbx_strand_id
1 'polypeptide(L)' 'MMIKYWMYLLLMLCFSPTPAFALSEEAIDKQKNDQLLCVQERTAQCIDKCKQAGMTDCAGLCEETAKNECRQAGE' A
#
# COMPACT_ATOMS: atom_id res chain seq x y z
N MET A 1 -2.98 -17.53 44.72
CA MET A 1 -4.29 -17.58 44.03
C MET A 1 -4.50 -16.42 43.06
N MET A 2 -4.07 -15.18 43.40
CA MET A 2 -4.30 -13.99 42.55
C MET A 2 -3.60 -14.01 41.18
N ILE A 3 -2.37 -14.53 41.07
CA ILE A 3 -1.60 -14.59 39.80
C ILE A 3 -2.31 -15.39 38.69
N LYS A 4 -3.08 -16.42 39.07
CA LYS A 4 -3.80 -17.28 38.12
C LYS A 4 -4.94 -16.50 37.44
N TYR A 5 -5.62 -15.63 38.18
CA TYR A 5 -6.68 -14.77 37.63
C TYR A 5 -6.13 -13.67 36.73
N TRP A 6 -4.95 -13.13 37.06
CA TRP A 6 -4.24 -12.17 36.20
C TRP A 6 -3.84 -12.77 34.85
N MET A 7 -3.43 -14.04 34.84
CA MET A 7 -3.09 -14.73 33.59
C MET A 7 -4.33 -14.98 32.72
N TYR A 8 -5.48 -15.31 33.32
CA TYR A 8 -6.76 -15.44 32.60
C TYR A 8 -7.30 -14.09 32.09
N LEU A 9 -7.11 -13.01 32.85
CA LEU A 9 -7.50 -11.64 32.46
C LEU A 9 -6.70 -11.17 31.24
N LEU A 10 -5.39 -11.44 31.21
CA LEU A 10 -4.51 -11.16 30.07
C LEU A 10 -4.89 -11.98 28.83
N LEU A 11 -5.24 -13.26 29.01
CA LEU A 11 -5.63 -14.13 27.90
C LEU A 11 -6.93 -13.66 27.22
N MET A 12 -7.88 -13.14 27.99
CA MET A 12 -9.16 -12.63 27.48
C MET A 12 -9.03 -11.35 26.64
N LEU A 13 -8.02 -10.51 26.93
CA LEU A 13 -7.79 -9.26 26.20
C LEU A 13 -7.28 -9.48 24.76
N CYS A 14 -6.64 -10.62 24.48
CA CYS A 14 -6.15 -10.94 23.13
C CYS A 14 -7.24 -11.44 22.16
N PHE A 15 -8.44 -11.75 22.65
CA PHE A 15 -9.54 -12.29 21.83
C PHE A 15 -10.60 -11.26 21.44
N SER A 16 -10.33 -9.96 21.61
CA SER A 16 -11.26 -8.94 21.12
C SER A 16 -11.35 -9.01 19.59
N PRO A 17 -12.53 -9.26 19.01
CA PRO A 17 -12.70 -9.13 17.57
C PRO A 17 -12.48 -7.66 17.21
N THR A 18 -11.38 -7.36 16.52
CA THR A 18 -11.23 -6.06 15.87
C THR A 18 -12.32 -5.97 14.81
N PRO A 19 -13.27 -5.02 14.89
CA PRO A 19 -14.14 -4.77 13.76
C PRO A 19 -13.23 -4.41 12.59
N ALA A 20 -13.34 -5.16 11.48
CA ALA A 20 -12.79 -4.72 10.23
C ALA A 20 -13.45 -3.36 9.95
N PHE A 21 -12.72 -2.27 10.17
CA PHE A 21 -13.18 -0.94 9.83
C PHE A 21 -13.52 -0.99 8.35
N ALA A 22 -14.82 -0.94 8.04
CA ALA A 22 -15.26 -0.75 6.67
C ALA A 22 -14.63 0.57 6.21
N LEU A 23 -13.69 0.50 5.28
CA LEU A 23 -13.10 1.67 4.65
C LEU A 23 -14.25 2.56 4.17
N SER A 24 -14.29 3.82 4.63
CA SER A 24 -15.27 4.78 4.13
C SER A 24 -15.06 4.96 2.62
N GLU A 25 -16.11 5.29 1.88
CA GLU A 25 -15.99 5.60 0.44
C GLU A 25 -14.92 6.68 0.19
N GLU A 26 -14.81 7.65 1.08
CA GLU A 26 -13.77 8.69 1.06
C GLU A 26 -12.34 8.12 1.21
N ALA A 27 -12.15 7.10 2.05
CA ALA A 27 -10.86 6.42 2.18
C ALA A 27 -10.52 5.59 0.93
N ILE A 28 -11.52 4.99 0.28
CA ILE A 28 -11.35 4.25 -0.98
C ILE A 28 -10.98 5.20 -2.12
N ASP A 29 -11.68 6.33 -2.26
CA ASP A 29 -11.40 7.32 -3.29
C ASP A 29 -10.03 7.98 -3.09
N LYS A 30 -9.66 8.26 -1.84
CA LYS A 30 -8.33 8.76 -1.51
C LYS A 30 -7.25 7.77 -1.93
N GLN A 31 -7.39 6.49 -1.55
CA GLN A 31 -6.44 5.45 -1.95
C GLN A 31 -6.34 5.34 -3.47
N LYS A 32 -7.46 5.38 -4.20
CA LYS A 32 -7.43 5.34 -5.67
C LYS A 32 -6.70 6.53 -6.28
N ASN A 33 -6.83 7.71 -5.68
CA ASN A 33 -6.16 8.92 -6.14
C ASN A 33 -4.66 8.89 -5.83
N ASP A 34 -4.29 8.43 -4.62
CA ASP A 34 -2.90 8.23 -4.20
C ASP A 34 -2.21 7.22 -5.13
N GLN A 35 -2.88 6.11 -5.46
CA GLN A 35 -2.40 5.13 -6.43
C GLN A 35 -2.16 5.73 -7.83
N LEU A 36 -3.09 6.56 -8.32
CA LEU A 36 -2.97 7.21 -9.63
C LEU A 36 -1.77 8.16 -9.67
N LEU A 37 -1.61 8.97 -8.63
CA LEU A 37 -0.49 9.89 -8.45
C LEU A 37 0.84 9.13 -8.39
N CYS A 38 0.92 8.06 -7.60
CA CYS A 38 2.12 7.23 -7.52
C CYS A 38 2.52 6.69 -8.90
N VAL A 39 1.57 6.10 -9.64
CA VAL A 39 1.85 5.54 -10.97
C VAL A 39 2.34 6.64 -11.92
N GLN A 40 1.72 7.82 -11.90
CA GLN A 40 2.12 8.93 -12.74
C GLN A 40 3.54 9.41 -12.43
N GLU A 41 3.85 9.66 -11.16
CA GLU A 41 5.17 10.14 -10.73
C GLU A 41 6.27 9.10 -11.01
N ARG A 42 6.02 7.83 -10.69
CA ARG A 42 6.97 6.74 -10.93
C ARG A 42 7.24 6.52 -12.39
N THR A 43 6.19 6.56 -13.22
CA THR A 43 6.33 6.42 -14.67
C THR A 43 7.16 7.57 -15.24
N ALA A 44 6.92 8.81 -14.82
CA ALA A 44 7.68 9.97 -15.27
C ALA A 44 9.18 9.86 -14.89
N GLN A 45 9.48 9.52 -13.64
CA GLN A 45 10.85 9.34 -13.16
C GLN A 45 11.58 8.20 -13.89
N CYS A 46 10.87 7.10 -14.14
CA CYS A 46 11.42 5.96 -14.85
C CYS A 46 11.71 6.28 -16.32
N ILE A 47 10.78 6.96 -17.01
CA ILE A 47 10.97 7.36 -18.41
C ILE A 47 12.19 8.28 -18.55
N ASP A 48 12.35 9.24 -17.63
CA ASP A 48 13.48 10.16 -17.67
C ASP A 48 14.83 9.42 -17.55
N LYS A 49 14.96 8.53 -16.56
CA LYS A 49 16.15 7.67 -16.39
C LYS A 49 16.36 6.74 -17.58
N CYS A 50 15.29 6.16 -18.11
CA CYS A 50 15.35 5.23 -19.23
C CYS A 50 15.83 5.91 -20.52
N LYS A 51 15.36 7.13 -20.79
CA LYS A 51 15.86 7.96 -21.90
C LYS A 51 17.31 8.34 -21.72
N GLN A 52 17.72 8.72 -20.50
CA GLN A 52 19.12 9.00 -20.19
C GLN A 52 20.03 7.78 -20.42
N ALA A 53 19.52 6.57 -20.19
CA ALA A 53 20.22 5.32 -20.45
C ALA A 53 20.24 4.90 -21.94
N GLY A 54 19.60 5.66 -22.84
CA GLY A 54 19.55 5.37 -24.27
C GLY A 54 18.67 4.17 -24.65
N MET A 55 17.78 3.75 -23.76
CA MET A 55 16.86 2.64 -24.01
C MET A 55 15.67 3.11 -24.86
N THR A 56 15.22 2.25 -25.78
CA THR A 56 13.96 2.43 -26.52
C THR A 56 12.81 1.73 -25.79
N ASP A 57 11.57 2.21 -25.99
CA ASP A 57 10.35 1.66 -25.40
C ASP A 57 10.23 1.83 -23.86
N CYS A 58 10.69 2.97 -23.35
CA CYS A 58 10.61 3.31 -21.93
C CYS A 58 9.17 3.38 -21.40
N ALA A 59 8.19 3.74 -22.22
CA ALA A 59 6.84 3.99 -21.76
C ALA A 59 6.17 2.70 -21.23
N GLY A 60 6.18 1.62 -22.02
CA GLY A 60 5.56 0.35 -21.62
C GLY A 60 6.24 -0.28 -20.41
N LEU A 61 7.57 -0.29 -20.41
CA LEU A 61 8.37 -0.90 -19.35
C LEU A 61 8.22 -0.15 -18.02
N CYS A 62 8.17 1.17 -18.07
CA CYS A 62 7.97 2.01 -16.88
C CYS A 62 6.54 1.96 -16.35
N GLU A 63 5.53 1.90 -17.21
CA GLU A 63 4.12 1.87 -16.79
C GLU A 63 3.80 0.58 -16.03
N GLU A 64 4.24 -0.58 -16.52
CA GLU A 64 4.00 -1.86 -15.85
C GLU A 64 4.74 -1.92 -14.49
N THR A 65 5.99 -1.47 -14.47
CA THR A 65 6.81 -1.42 -13.26
C THR A 65 6.19 -0.50 -12.21
N ALA A 66 5.79 0.71 -12.60
CA ALA A 66 5.17 1.69 -11.71
C ALA A 66 3.85 1.16 -11.12
N LYS A 67 2.98 0.54 -11.93
CA LYS A 67 1.73 -0.08 -11.45
C LYS A 67 2.00 -1.15 -10.39
N ASN A 68 3.00 -1.99 -10.59
CA ASN A 68 3.30 -3.06 -9.66
C ASN A 68 3.99 -2.55 -8.37
N GLU A 69 4.84 -1.53 -8.46
CA GLU A 69 5.45 -0.88 -7.30
C GLU A 69 4.41 -0.19 -6.42
N CYS A 70 3.57 0.69 -7.00
CA CYS A 70 2.56 1.44 -6.26
C CYS A 70 1.55 0.51 -5.58
N ARG A 71 1.12 -0.55 -6.29
CA ARG A 71 0.24 -1.58 -5.71
C ARG A 71 0.88 -2.32 -4.54
N GLN A 72 2.20 -2.58 -4.58
CA GLN A 72 2.90 -3.25 -3.48
C GLN A 72 3.15 -2.33 -2.28
N ALA A 73 3.32 -1.03 -2.53
CA ALA A 73 3.48 -0.02 -1.48
C ALA A 73 2.15 0.24 -0.73
N GLY A 74 1.01 -0.17 -1.29
CA GLY A 74 -0.30 0.08 -0.71
C GLY A 74 -0.79 1.51 -0.92
N GLU A 75 -0.24 2.21 -1.92
CA GLU A 75 -0.70 3.51 -2.39
C GLU A 75 -1.88 3.35 -3.34
#